data_AF-A0A3D1PI19-F1
#
_entry.id   AF-A0A3D1PI19-F1
#
_cell.length_a   1.000
_cell.length_b   1.000
_cell.length_c   1.000
_cell.angle_alpha   90.00
_cell.angle_beta   90.00
_cell.angle_gamma   90.00
#
_symmetry.space_group_name_H-M   'P 1'
#
loop_
_entity.id
_entity.type
_entity.pdbx_description
1 polymer ?
#
loop_
_entity_poly.entity_id
_entity_poly.type
_entity_poly.pdbx_seq_one_letter_code
_entity_poly.pdbx_strand_id
1 'polypeptide(L)'
;MDRMLEDLTAIDEKLSKRHIDLDPEGYFIIYLDREAGLICAKHFTNTINERGLAVDPETGKPIPARGKVERTHTQVYRGRTAKEICVEIFEQVPTPVSRLDHAAYLGREFVRAEIALLNGQDYVQD
;
A
#
# COMPACT_ATOMS: atom_id res chain seq x y z
N MET A 1 -25.17 -6.33 18.23
CA MET A 1 -24.41 -6.25 16.96
C MET A 1 -23.27 -5.26 17.13
N ASP A 2 -23.52 -4.09 17.72
CA ASP A 2 -22.49 -3.07 18.04
C ASP A 2 -21.30 -3.57 18.85
N ARG A 3 -21.52 -4.29 19.96
CA ARG A 3 -20.40 -4.78 20.79
C ARG A 3 -19.43 -5.72 20.05
N MET A 4 -19.95 -6.52 19.12
CA MET A 4 -19.11 -7.41 18.31
C MET A 4 -18.27 -6.62 17.29
N LEU A 5 -18.85 -5.56 16.70
CA LEU A 5 -18.12 -4.68 15.79
C LEU A 5 -17.01 -3.92 16.54
N GLU A 6 -17.33 -3.36 17.71
CA GLU A 6 -16.36 -2.67 18.58
C GLU A 6 -15.20 -3.59 18.98
N ASP A 7 -15.50 -4.82 19.40
CA ASP A 7 -14.48 -5.80 19.80
C ASP A 7 -13.56 -6.16 18.61
N LEU A 8 -14.12 -6.34 17.41
CA LEU A 8 -13.33 -6.64 16.20
C LEU A 8 -12.47 -5.45 15.77
N THR A 9 -13.02 -4.23 15.77
CA THR A 9 -12.26 -3.02 15.45
C THR A 9 -11.11 -2.81 16.44
N ALA A 10 -11.32 -3.04 17.73
CA ALA A 10 -10.28 -2.93 18.73
C ALA A 10 -9.14 -3.95 18.54
N ILE A 11 -9.46 -5.16 18.05
CA ILE A 11 -8.46 -6.17 17.69
C ILE A 11 -7.61 -5.67 16.52
N ASP A 12 -8.26 -5.20 15.44
CA ASP A 12 -7.56 -4.70 14.26
C ASP A 12 -6.66 -3.50 14.61
N GLU A 13 -7.19 -2.47 15.29
CA GLU A 13 -6.40 -1.29 15.70
C GLU A 13 -5.20 -1.63 16.58
N LYS A 14 -5.31 -2.66 17.42
CA LYS A 14 -4.20 -3.16 18.23
C LYS A 14 -3.15 -3.84 17.34
N LEU A 15 -3.58 -4.64 16.37
CA LEU A 15 -2.69 -5.35 15.46
C LEU A 15 -2.00 -4.41 14.46
N SER A 16 -2.63 -3.30 14.04
CA SER A 16 -2.02 -2.28 13.18
C SER A 16 -0.82 -1.58 13.82
N LYS A 17 -0.72 -1.59 15.15
CA LYS A 17 0.40 -0.99 15.91
C LYS A 17 1.60 -1.93 16.07
N ARG A 18 1.52 -3.16 15.55
CA ARG A 18 2.60 -4.14 15.69
C ARG A 18 3.81 -3.71 14.84
N HIS A 19 4.98 -4.21 15.24
CA HIS A 19 6.17 -4.10 14.41
C HIS A 19 6.01 -4.93 13.12
N ILE A 20 6.43 -4.36 12.00
CA ILE A 20 6.57 -5.04 10.71
C ILE A 20 7.86 -4.58 10.06
N ASP A 21 8.64 -5.52 9.55
CA ASP A 21 9.86 -5.19 8.82
C ASP A 21 9.51 -4.79 7.39
N LEU A 22 10.20 -3.79 6.84
CA LEU A 22 9.99 -3.35 5.46
C LEU A 22 10.30 -4.46 4.46
N ASP A 23 9.51 -4.54 3.38
CA ASP A 23 9.79 -5.41 2.25
C ASP A 23 10.96 -4.84 1.44
N PRO A 24 12.03 -5.59 1.19
CA PRO A 24 13.15 -5.14 0.37
C PRO A 24 12.73 -4.50 -0.97
N GLU A 25 11.66 -4.98 -1.60
CA GLU A 25 11.22 -4.51 -2.91
C GLU A 25 10.52 -3.14 -2.86
N GLY A 26 9.98 -2.75 -1.70
CA GLY A 26 9.37 -1.44 -1.54
C GLY A 26 8.12 -1.41 -0.66
N TYR A 27 7.29 -0.40 -0.89
CA TYR A 27 6.00 -0.22 -0.25
C TYR A 27 4.98 0.37 -1.22
N PHE A 28 3.69 0.26 -0.86
CA PHE A 28 2.58 0.72 -1.69
C PHE A 28 1.75 1.79 -0.98
N ILE A 29 1.31 2.78 -1.75
CA ILE A 29 0.24 3.70 -1.36
C ILE A 29 -1.00 3.39 -2.21
N ILE A 30 -2.10 3.07 -1.55
CA ILE A 30 -3.36 2.69 -2.18
C ILE A 30 -4.32 3.88 -2.14
N TYR A 31 -5.03 4.12 -3.25
CA TYR A 31 -6.05 5.14 -3.33
C TYR A 31 -7.14 4.75 -4.34
N LEU A 32 -8.29 5.42 -4.25
CA LEU A 32 -9.41 5.19 -5.15
C LEU A 32 -9.47 6.29 -6.22
N ASP A 33 -9.54 5.89 -7.48
CA ASP A 33 -9.93 6.74 -8.60
C ASP A 33 -11.44 6.53 -8.84
N ARG A 34 -12.24 7.38 -8.20
CA ARG A 34 -13.71 7.22 -8.19
C ARG A 34 -14.35 7.54 -9.52
N GLU A 35 -13.78 8.47 -10.29
CA GLU A 35 -14.31 8.80 -11.62
C GLU A 35 -14.11 7.63 -12.60
N ALA A 36 -12.96 6.96 -12.50
CA ALA A 36 -12.67 5.79 -13.33
C ALA A 36 -13.22 4.46 -12.76
N GLY A 37 -13.66 4.43 -11.50
CA GLY A 37 -14.07 3.20 -10.82
C GLY A 37 -12.91 2.23 -10.59
N LEU A 38 -11.74 2.73 -10.20
CA LEU A 38 -10.52 1.95 -10.04
C LEU A 38 -9.93 2.03 -8.63
N ILE A 39 -9.39 0.91 -8.17
CA ILE A 39 -8.41 0.82 -7.10
C ILE A 39 -7.04 1.07 -7.73
N CYS A 40 -6.27 1.99 -7.20
CA CYS A 40 -4.93 2.31 -7.65
C CYS A 40 -3.91 2.01 -6.56
N ALA A 41 -2.77 1.42 -6.91
CA ALA A 41 -1.65 1.19 -6.00
C ALA A 41 -0.36 1.75 -6.60
N LYS A 42 0.23 2.76 -5.94
CA LYS A 42 1.54 3.32 -6.30
C LYS A 42 2.63 2.58 -5.57
N HIS A 43 3.58 2.01 -6.30
CA HIS A 43 4.76 1.37 -5.74
C HIS A 43 5.92 2.36 -5.57
N PHE A 44 6.66 2.23 -4.47
CA PHE A 44 7.85 3.01 -4.15
C PHE A 44 8.94 2.10 -3.62
N THR A 45 10.18 2.27 -4.07
CA THR A 45 11.32 1.51 -3.56
C THR A 45 11.76 2.01 -2.20
N ASN A 46 12.34 1.12 -1.39
CA ASN A 46 12.94 1.46 -0.11
C ASN A 46 14.39 2.00 -0.25
N THR A 47 14.67 2.78 -1.29
CA THR A 47 16.02 3.29 -1.52
C THR A 47 16.41 4.19 -0.36
N ILE A 48 17.28 3.69 0.51
CA ILE A 48 17.76 4.35 1.72
C ILE A 48 19.29 4.40 1.63
N ASN A 49 19.91 5.55 1.88
CA ASN A 49 21.37 5.65 1.91
C ASN A 49 21.97 5.10 3.22
N GLU A 50 23.30 5.04 3.29
CA GLU A 50 24.09 4.61 4.46
C GLU A 50 23.77 5.38 5.76
N ARG A 51 23.06 6.51 5.67
CA ARG A 51 22.65 7.35 6.82
C ARG A 51 21.20 7.11 7.24
N GLY A 52 20.51 6.12 6.67
CA GLY A 52 19.12 5.81 6.98
C GLY A 52 18.10 6.79 6.36
N LEU A 53 18.52 7.62 5.39
CA LEU A 53 17.64 8.57 4.72
C LEU A 53 17.13 7.97 3.41
N ALA A 54 15.83 8.07 3.15
CA ALA A 54 15.28 7.80 1.84
C ALA A 54 16.04 8.64 0.81
N VAL A 55 16.51 8.02 -0.27
CA VAL A 55 17.21 8.69 -1.37
C VAL A 55 16.48 8.46 -2.67
N ASP A 56 16.61 9.43 -3.55
CA ASP A 56 16.19 9.28 -4.93
C ASP A 56 16.99 8.15 -5.62
N PRO A 57 16.34 7.17 -6.27
CA PRO A 57 17.03 6.02 -6.87
C PRO A 57 17.97 6.37 -8.03
N GLU A 58 17.70 7.44 -8.77
CA GLU A 58 18.49 7.85 -9.93
C GLU A 58 19.69 8.71 -9.53
N THR A 59 19.53 9.52 -8.48
CA THR A 59 20.53 10.54 -8.10
C THR A 59 21.26 10.23 -6.79
N GLY A 60 20.77 9.28 -5.99
CA GLY A 60 21.34 8.91 -4.69
C GLY A 60 21.24 10.02 -3.63
N LYS A 61 20.49 11.11 -3.90
CA LYS A 61 20.40 12.26 -3.01
C LYS A 61 19.32 12.05 -1.94
N PRO A 62 19.55 12.48 -0.68
CA PRO A 62 18.55 12.43 0.39
C PRO A 62 17.26 13.16 0.02
N ILE A 63 16.15 12.46 0.18
CA ILE A 63 14.78 12.99 0.12
C ILE A 63 14.52 13.77 1.41
N PRO A 64 14.37 15.11 1.36
CA PRO A 64 14.21 15.91 2.56
C PRO A 64 12.88 15.63 3.29
N ALA A 65 12.95 15.54 4.62
CA ALA A 65 11.79 15.26 5.49
C ALA A 65 10.75 16.39 5.55
N ARG A 66 11.07 17.59 5.03
CA ARG A 66 10.15 18.72 4.88
C ARG A 66 10.28 19.31 3.48
N GLY A 67 9.13 19.41 2.81
CA GLY A 67 9.00 19.85 1.42
C GLY A 67 8.18 18.84 0.61
N LYS A 68 7.50 19.31 -0.43
CA LYS A 68 6.90 18.43 -1.45
C LYS A 68 8.05 17.74 -2.18
N VAL A 69 8.49 16.60 -1.66
CA VAL A 69 9.33 15.71 -2.45
C VAL A 69 8.36 14.94 -3.32
N GLU A 70 8.40 15.19 -4.62
CA GLU A 70 7.80 14.29 -5.59
C GLU A 70 8.54 12.96 -5.49
N ARG A 71 8.03 12.09 -4.62
CA ARG A 71 8.45 10.68 -4.63
C ARG A 71 8.03 10.15 -5.99
N THR A 72 9.00 9.91 -6.86
CA THR A 72 8.79 9.19 -8.10
C THR A 72 8.39 7.77 -7.73
N HIS A 73 7.11 7.46 -7.97
CA HIS A 73 6.63 6.09 -7.88
C HIS A 73 7.22 5.33 -9.06
N THR A 74 7.66 4.09 -8.83
CA THR A 74 8.27 3.31 -9.93
C THR A 74 7.22 2.72 -10.86
N GLN A 75 6.03 2.44 -10.33
CA GLN A 75 4.92 1.85 -11.07
C GLN A 75 3.59 2.22 -10.41
N VAL A 76 2.54 2.32 -11.23
CA VAL A 76 1.15 2.35 -10.76
C VAL A 76 0.46 1.10 -11.28
N TYR A 77 -0.21 0.38 -10.38
CA TYR A 77 -1.08 -0.75 -10.66
C TYR A 77 -2.54 -0.31 -10.49
N ARG A 78 -3.44 -0.88 -11.29
CA ARG A 78 -4.86 -0.49 -11.31
C ARG A 78 -5.75 -1.70 -11.56
N GLY A 79 -6.75 -1.89 -10.70
CA GLY A 79 -7.78 -2.89 -10.89
C GLY A 79 -9.17 -2.36 -10.53
N ARG A 80 -10.19 -2.96 -11.11
CA ARG A 80 -11.61 -2.72 -10.78
C ARG A 80 -12.04 -3.52 -9.56
N THR A 81 -11.33 -4.62 -9.27
CA THR A 81 -11.58 -5.52 -8.14
C THR A 81 -10.28 -5.78 -7.39
N ALA A 82 -10.39 -6.21 -6.12
CA ALA A 82 -9.22 -6.64 -5.35
C ALA A 82 -8.48 -7.79 -6.03
N LYS A 83 -9.21 -8.72 -6.65
CA LYS A 83 -8.62 -9.84 -7.39
C LYS A 83 -7.80 -9.36 -8.58
N GLU A 84 -8.33 -8.44 -9.37
CA GLU A 84 -7.67 -7.95 -10.58
C GLU A 84 -6.33 -7.29 -10.24
N ILE A 85 -6.30 -6.39 -9.26
CA ILE A 85 -5.05 -5.74 -8.86
C ILE A 85 -4.07 -6.70 -8.17
N CYS A 86 -4.56 -7.70 -7.41
CA CYS A 86 -3.71 -8.76 -6.87
C CYS A 86 -3.01 -9.57 -7.97
N VAL A 87 -3.73 -9.97 -9.03
CA VAL A 87 -3.14 -10.68 -10.17
C VAL A 87 -2.12 -9.78 -10.88
N GLU A 88 -2.44 -8.50 -11.07
CA GLU A 88 -1.54 -7.54 -11.70
C GLU A 88 -0.23 -7.34 -10.93
N ILE A 89 -0.25 -7.41 -9.59
CA ILE A 89 0.93 -7.20 -8.74
C ILE A 89 1.69 -8.51 -8.47
N PHE A 90 0.99 -9.58 -8.08
CA PHE A 90 1.62 -10.78 -7.51
C PHE A 90 1.92 -11.87 -8.53
N GLU A 91 1.24 -11.89 -9.68
CA GLU A 91 1.45 -12.93 -10.71
C GLU A 91 2.40 -12.48 -11.83
N GLN A 92 3.16 -11.40 -11.59
CA GLN A 92 4.24 -10.93 -12.48
C GLN A 92 5.61 -11.45 -12.01
N VAL A 93 6.55 -11.56 -12.95
CA VAL A 93 7.93 -11.97 -12.65
C VAL A 93 8.92 -10.94 -13.23
N PRO A 94 9.74 -10.28 -12.40
CA PRO A 94 9.72 -10.31 -10.93
C PRO A 94 8.48 -9.59 -10.37
N THR A 95 7.99 -10.03 -9.20
CA THR A 95 6.94 -9.33 -8.45
C THR A 95 7.57 -8.24 -7.56
N PRO A 96 6.95 -7.05 -7.43
CA PRO A 96 7.42 -5.98 -6.55
C PRO A 96 7.13 -6.23 -5.05
N VAL A 97 6.86 -7.46 -4.64
CA VAL A 97 6.58 -7.85 -3.25
C VAL A 97 7.30 -9.17 -2.96
N SER A 98 8.26 -9.13 -2.03
CA SER A 98 9.06 -10.30 -1.65
C SER A 98 8.63 -10.93 -0.33
N ARG A 99 7.88 -10.20 0.51
CA ARG A 99 7.42 -10.69 1.82
C ARG A 99 5.96 -11.14 1.81
N LEU A 100 5.70 -12.33 2.36
CA LEU A 100 4.35 -12.92 2.40
C LEU A 100 3.37 -12.15 3.31
N ASP A 101 3.85 -11.60 4.42
CA ASP A 101 3.04 -10.77 5.32
C ASP A 101 2.63 -9.45 4.65
N HIS A 102 3.48 -8.89 3.79
CA HIS A 102 3.14 -7.74 2.96
C HIS A 102 2.13 -8.08 1.86
N ALA A 103 2.30 -9.23 1.18
CA ALA A 103 1.31 -9.71 0.21
C ALA A 103 -0.07 -9.91 0.87
N ALA A 104 -0.10 -10.52 2.07
CA ALA A 104 -1.33 -10.70 2.85
C ALA A 104 -1.96 -9.36 3.29
N TYR A 105 -1.13 -8.41 3.73
CA TYR A 105 -1.58 -7.05 4.06
C TYR A 105 -2.23 -6.36 2.85
N LEU A 106 -1.55 -6.35 1.70
CA LEU A 106 -2.07 -5.73 0.48
C LEU A 106 -3.38 -6.36 0.02
N GLY A 107 -3.49 -7.69 0.07
CA GLY A 107 -4.74 -8.38 -0.25
C GLY A 107 -5.93 -7.92 0.60
N ARG A 108 -5.73 -7.74 1.92
CA ARG A 108 -6.75 -7.17 2.82
C ARG A 108 -7.11 -5.73 2.43
N GLU A 109 -6.10 -4.91 2.19
CA GLU A 109 -6.30 -3.50 1.84
C GLU A 109 -7.04 -3.34 0.51
N PHE A 110 -6.75 -4.17 -0.49
CA PHE A 110 -7.46 -4.14 -1.76
C PHE A 110 -8.92 -4.55 -1.62
N VAL A 111 -9.25 -5.53 -0.76
CA VAL A 111 -10.65 -5.87 -0.46
C VAL A 111 -11.35 -4.70 0.24
N ARG A 112 -10.70 -4.05 1.21
CA ARG A 112 -11.25 -2.85 1.88
C ARG A 112 -11.46 -1.70 0.88
N ALA A 113 -10.51 -1.49 -0.02
CA ALA A 113 -10.59 -0.48 -1.07
C ALA A 113 -11.74 -0.76 -2.05
N GLU A 114 -11.90 -2.02 -2.48
CA GLU A 114 -13.01 -2.45 -3.34
C GLU A 114 -14.37 -2.19 -2.67
N ILE A 115 -14.53 -2.60 -1.41
CA ILE A 115 -15.75 -2.39 -0.63
C ILE A 115 -16.05 -0.89 -0.50
N ALA A 116 -15.05 -0.08 -0.18
CA ALA A 116 -15.20 1.36 -0.04
C ALA A 116 -15.59 2.03 -1.37
N LEU A 117 -14.98 1.60 -2.48
CA LEU A 117 -15.31 2.07 -3.82
C LEU A 117 -16.76 1.75 -4.19
N LEU A 118 -17.19 0.50 -4.00
CA LEU A 118 -18.54 0.04 -4.35
C LEU A 118 -19.63 0.70 -3.50
N ASN A 119 -19.34 1.00 -2.23
CA ASN A 119 -20.30 1.64 -1.31
C ASN A 119 -20.22 3.17 -1.31
N GLY A 120 -19.34 3.78 -2.12
CA GLY A 120 -19.12 5.23 -2.08
C GLY A 120 -18.57 5.74 -0.74
N GLN A 121 -17.94 4.88 0.06
CA GLN A 121 -17.36 5.20 1.35
C GLN A 121 -15.91 5.65 1.21
N ASP A 122 -15.41 6.42 2.17
CA ASP A 122 -13.99 6.77 2.24
C ASP A 122 -13.13 5.55 2.52
N TYR A 123 -11.99 5.50 1.83
CA TYR A 123 -10.96 4.49 2.04
C TYR A 123 -9.76 5.15 2.70
N VAL A 124 -9.36 4.61 3.85
CA VAL A 124 -8.12 4.96 4.53
C VAL A 124 -7.33 3.67 4.70
N GLN A 125 -6.15 3.66 4.08
CA GLN A 125 -5.19 2.57 4.21
C GLN A 125 -4.78 2.42 5.69
N ASP A 126 -4.71 1.18 6.16
CA ASP A 126 -4.28 0.79 7.52
C ASP A 126 -2.81 1.14 7.80
#